data_AF-A0A661N2Z1-F1
#
_entry.id   AF-A0A661N2Z1-F1
#
_cell.length_a   1.000
_cell.length_b   1.000
_cell.length_c   1.000
_cell.angle_alpha   90.00
_cell.angle_beta   90.00
_cell.angle_gamma   90.00
#
_symmetry.space_group_name_H-M   'P 1'
#
loop_
_entity.id
_entity.type
_entity.pdbx_description
1 polymer ?
#
loop_
_entity_poly.entity_id
_entity_poly.type
_entity_poly.pdbx_seq_one_letter_code
_entity_poly.pdbx_strand_id
1 'polypeptide(L)'
;DFNRGWSAQDRYYGHPSVKPNCSLGPVAKPPFYAIEIFPGDLGTKGGLVTDLHARVLRQEGSAVIGGLYAAGNTAASVMGRTYPGAGGTIGPALAGGFAAAESAAAAKVESAAEAAQ
;
A
#
# COMPACT_ATOMS: atom_id res chain seq x y z
N ASP A 1 -12.21 -14.65 -26.01
CA ASP A 1 -11.07 -14.19 -25.18
C ASP A 1 -11.42 -13.11 -24.14
N PHE A 2 -12.70 -12.94 -23.75
CA PHE A 2 -13.13 -12.12 -22.58
C PHE A 2 -12.43 -10.74 -22.47
N ASN A 3 -12.08 -10.12 -23.60
CA ASN A 3 -11.32 -8.86 -23.71
C ASN A 3 -9.92 -8.85 -23.05
N ARG A 4 -9.29 -10.02 -22.87
CA ARG A 4 -7.92 -10.11 -22.32
C ARG A 4 -6.94 -9.33 -23.19
N GLY A 5 -6.10 -8.50 -22.58
CA GLY A 5 -5.10 -7.69 -23.30
C GLY A 5 -5.62 -6.32 -23.77
N TRP A 6 -6.86 -5.96 -23.45
CA TRP A 6 -7.46 -4.67 -23.79
C TRP A 6 -6.84 -3.50 -23.02
N SER A 7 -6.51 -3.69 -21.73
CA SER A 7 -5.90 -2.62 -20.91
C SER A 7 -4.38 -2.56 -21.06
N ALA A 8 -3.79 -1.40 -20.74
CA ALA A 8 -2.33 -1.27 -20.70
C ALA A 8 -1.72 -2.18 -19.62
N GLN A 9 -2.43 -2.35 -18.51
CA GLN A 9 -2.05 -3.22 -17.39
C GLN A 9 -2.02 -4.70 -17.81
N ASP A 10 -3.00 -5.17 -18.59
CA ASP A 10 -2.97 -6.54 -19.12
C ASP A 10 -1.74 -6.77 -20.01
N ARG A 11 -1.45 -5.80 -20.89
CA ARG A 11 -0.34 -5.89 -21.83
C ARG A 11 1.03 -5.77 -21.17
N TYR A 12 1.13 -5.10 -20.01
CA TYR A 12 2.36 -4.94 -19.25
C TYR A 12 2.98 -6.30 -18.86
N TYR A 13 2.15 -7.30 -18.54
CA TYR A 13 2.58 -8.65 -18.21
C TYR A 13 2.58 -9.62 -19.41
N GLY A 14 2.23 -9.14 -20.61
CA GLY A 14 2.19 -9.95 -21.83
C GLY A 14 3.55 -10.12 -22.48
N HIS A 15 3.67 -11.06 -23.42
CA HIS A 15 4.88 -11.27 -24.21
C HIS A 15 4.91 -10.29 -25.41
N PRO A 16 5.79 -9.27 -25.45
CA PRO A 16 5.67 -8.16 -26.41
C PRO A 16 5.74 -8.56 -27.89
N SER A 17 6.50 -9.62 -28.21
CA SER A 17 6.64 -10.13 -29.58
C SER A 17 5.45 -10.97 -30.06
N VAL A 18 4.54 -11.38 -29.17
CA VAL A 18 3.36 -12.17 -29.55
C VAL A 18 2.31 -11.21 -30.11
N LYS A 19 1.86 -11.50 -31.34
CA LYS A 19 0.85 -10.74 -32.08
C LYS A 19 -0.29 -11.68 -32.50
N PRO A 20 -1.53 -11.16 -32.70
CA PRO A 20 -1.94 -9.76 -32.50
C PRO A 20 -2.11 -9.37 -31.01
N ASN A 21 -2.25 -10.34 -30.11
CA ASN A 21 -2.49 -10.10 -28.68
C ASN A 21 -1.33 -10.63 -27.82
N CYS A 22 -0.56 -9.75 -27.20
CA CYS A 22 0.57 -10.13 -26.36
C CYS A 22 0.17 -10.84 -25.05
N SER A 23 -1.11 -10.79 -24.66
CA SER A 23 -1.64 -11.40 -23.44
C SER A 23 -2.21 -12.80 -23.66
N LEU A 24 -2.16 -13.34 -24.88
CA LEU A 24 -2.68 -14.66 -25.24
C LEU A 24 -1.60 -15.50 -25.92
N GLY A 25 -1.47 -16.75 -25.50
CA GLY A 25 -0.56 -17.72 -26.11
C GLY A 25 -1.05 -19.15 -25.90
N PRO A 26 -0.68 -20.10 -26.77
CA PRO A 26 -1.13 -21.49 -26.66
C PRO A 26 -0.34 -22.26 -25.58
N VAL A 27 -1.03 -23.10 -24.81
CA VAL A 27 -0.41 -24.11 -23.94
C VAL A 27 -0.27 -25.41 -24.74
N ALA A 28 0.83 -25.55 -25.49
CA ALA A 28 0.96 -26.61 -26.50
C ALA A 28 2.13 -27.59 -26.30
N LYS A 29 3.16 -27.20 -25.54
CA LYS A 29 4.40 -28.00 -25.41
C LYS A 29 4.48 -28.60 -24.00
N PRO A 30 4.64 -29.94 -23.87
CA PRO A 30 4.85 -30.58 -22.58
C PRO A 30 6.27 -30.32 -22.04
N PRO A 31 6.53 -30.61 -20.75
CA PRO A 31 5.59 -31.13 -19.74
C PRO A 31 4.55 -30.09 -19.31
N PHE A 32 3.32 -30.54 -19.09
CA PHE A 32 2.25 -29.70 -18.56
C PHE A 32 2.28 -29.71 -17.03
N TYR A 33 1.95 -28.56 -16.43
CA TYR A 33 1.94 -28.37 -14.99
C TYR A 33 0.57 -27.86 -14.54
N ALA A 34 0.17 -28.25 -13.33
CA ALA A 34 -1.02 -27.74 -12.66
C ALA A 34 -0.63 -27.25 -11.26
N ILE A 35 -1.21 -26.12 -10.86
CA ILE A 35 -1.03 -25.53 -9.53
C ILE A 35 -2.43 -25.19 -9.03
N GLU A 36 -2.73 -25.60 -7.80
CA GLU A 36 -3.97 -25.22 -7.14
C GLU A 36 -3.87 -23.75 -6.68
N ILE A 37 -4.91 -22.96 -6.95
CA ILE A 37 -4.93 -21.52 -6.65
C ILE A 37 -6.06 -21.23 -5.68
N PHE A 38 -5.72 -20.59 -4.55
CA PHE A 38 -6.67 -20.11 -3.56
C PHE A 38 -6.67 -18.57 -3.52
N PRO A 39 -7.80 -17.93 -3.18
CA PRO A 39 -7.80 -16.51 -2.87
C PRO A 39 -6.91 -16.22 -1.66
N GLY A 40 -5.87 -15.41 -1.86
CA GLY A 40 -4.99 -14.90 -0.81
C GLY A 40 -5.10 -13.39 -0.66
N ASP A 41 -4.62 -12.88 0.48
CA ASP A 41 -4.47 -11.44 0.72
C ASP A 41 -3.00 -11.03 0.83
N LEU A 42 -2.74 -9.73 0.63
CA LEU A 42 -1.41 -9.12 0.74
C LEU A 42 -1.28 -8.29 2.03
N GLY A 43 -2.05 -8.66 3.06
CA GLY A 43 -2.23 -7.92 4.29
C GLY A 43 -3.52 -7.09 4.31
N THR A 44 -3.94 -6.75 5.53
CA THR A 44 -5.13 -5.93 5.79
C THR A 44 -4.87 -4.45 5.50
N LYS A 45 -5.93 -3.73 5.14
CA LYS A 45 -5.93 -2.28 4.89
C LYS A 45 -6.64 -1.44 5.96
N GLY A 46 -7.22 -2.09 6.96
CA GLY A 46 -7.74 -1.42 8.14
C GLY A 46 -6.60 -0.92 9.02
N GLY A 47 -6.93 -0.26 10.12
CA GLY A 47 -5.93 0.17 11.09
C GLY A 47 -6.34 1.43 11.84
N LEU A 48 -5.37 1.99 12.55
CA LEU A 48 -5.51 3.24 13.27
C LEU A 48 -5.67 4.40 12.28
N VAL A 49 -6.59 5.32 12.57
CA VAL A 49 -6.73 6.55 11.80
C VAL A 49 -5.59 7.48 12.17
N THR A 50 -4.90 8.03 11.17
CA THR A 50 -3.80 8.96 11.36
C THR A 50 -4.01 10.25 10.58
N ASP A 51 -3.40 11.34 11.06
CA ASP A 51 -3.28 12.57 10.27
C ASP A 51 -2.11 12.51 9.27
N LEU A 52 -1.84 13.63 8.60
CA LEU A 52 -0.77 13.77 7.60
C LEU A 52 0.65 13.62 8.20
N HIS A 53 0.78 13.67 9.52
CA HIS A 53 2.05 13.49 10.25
C HIS A 53 2.15 12.09 10.87
N ALA A 54 1.29 11.16 10.43
CA ALA A 54 1.20 9.79 10.93
C ALA A 54 0.88 9.68 12.43
N ARG A 55 0.38 10.75 13.07
CA ARG A 55 -0.05 10.75 14.47
C ARG A 55 -1.40 10.06 14.58
N VAL A 56 -1.54 9.16 15.55
CA VAL A 56 -2.78 8.42 15.76
C VAL A 56 -3.85 9.33 16.34
N LEU A 57 -5.04 9.27 15.75
CA LEU A 57 -6.20 10.03 16.19
C LEU A 57 -7.02 9.23 17.19
N ARG A 58 -7.61 9.93 18.17
CA ARG A 58 -8.72 9.42 18.97
C ARG A 58 -9.97 9.24 18.11
N GLN A 59 -10.98 8.60 18.68
CA GLN A 59 -12.25 8.38 18.04
C GLN A 59 -12.81 9.70 17.46
N GLU A 60 -13.35 9.62 16.25
CA GLU A 60 -13.92 10.75 15.50
C GLU A 60 -12.94 11.89 15.18
N GLY A 61 -11.62 11.66 15.29
CA GLY A 61 -10.62 12.70 15.01
C GLY A 61 -10.58 13.81 16.06
N SER A 62 -11.18 13.59 17.23
CA SER A 62 -11.34 14.58 18.31
C SER A 62 -10.03 15.14 18.86
N ALA A 63 -8.95 14.34 18.85
CA ALA A 63 -7.61 14.75 19.27
C ALA A 63 -6.55 13.77 18.74
N VAL A 64 -5.30 14.21 18.71
CA VAL A 64 -4.13 13.33 18.54
C VAL A 64 -3.79 12.63 19.86
N ILE A 65 -3.33 11.37 19.78
CA ILE A 65 -2.76 10.66 20.92
C ILE A 65 -1.25 10.94 20.96
N GLY A 66 -0.82 11.73 21.96
CA GLY A 66 0.57 12.16 22.11
C GLY A 66 1.55 10.99 22.12
N GLY A 67 2.61 11.10 21.30
CA GLY A 67 3.68 10.10 21.20
C GLY A 67 3.31 8.80 20.46
N LEU A 68 2.07 8.67 19.96
CA LEU A 68 1.62 7.48 19.25
C LEU A 68 1.50 7.73 17.74
N TYR A 69 2.19 6.90 16.97
CA TYR A 69 2.25 6.97 15.51
C TYR A 69 1.91 5.61 14.88
N ALA A 70 1.37 5.63 13.67
CA ALA A 70 1.12 4.40 12.91
C ALA A 70 1.42 4.61 11.42
N ALA A 71 1.96 3.58 10.78
CA ALA A 71 2.25 3.57 9.35
C ALA A 71 2.08 2.15 8.77
N GLY A 72 2.02 2.05 7.45
CA GLY A 72 1.82 0.78 6.74
C GLY A 72 0.48 0.12 7.10
N ASN A 73 0.45 -1.21 7.18
CA ASN A 73 -0.79 -1.98 7.43
C ASN A 73 -1.34 -1.82 8.86
N THR A 74 -0.62 -1.14 9.76
CA THR A 74 -1.12 -0.76 11.09
C THR A 74 -2.01 0.49 11.01
N ALA A 75 -1.79 1.35 10.01
CA ALA A 75 -2.60 2.53 9.76
C ALA A 75 -3.72 2.23 8.75
N ALA A 76 -4.87 2.86 8.92
CA ALA A 76 -5.94 2.78 7.95
C ALA A 76 -5.45 3.28 6.58
N SER A 77 -5.59 2.45 5.55
CA SER A 77 -5.06 2.78 4.22
C SER A 77 -5.80 3.97 3.62
N VAL A 78 -5.03 4.96 3.15
CA VAL A 78 -5.56 6.11 2.38
C VAL A 78 -6.22 5.69 1.06
N MET A 79 -5.97 4.46 0.60
CA MET A 79 -6.57 3.90 -0.63
C MET A 79 -7.95 3.29 -0.38
N GLY A 80 -8.42 3.28 0.87
CA GLY A 80 -9.73 2.75 1.24
C GLY A 80 -9.96 1.32 0.73
N ARG A 81 -11.04 1.15 -0.05
CA ARG A 81 -11.50 -0.15 -0.56
C ARG A 81 -10.80 -0.58 -1.86
N THR A 82 -9.96 0.27 -2.46
CA THR A 82 -9.36 0.00 -3.78
C THR A 82 -7.85 -0.23 -3.65
N TYR A 83 -7.25 -0.79 -4.70
CA TYR A 83 -5.80 -0.96 -4.82
C TYR A 83 -5.37 -0.23 -6.09
N PRO A 84 -4.66 0.91 -6.01
CA PRO A 84 -4.40 1.77 -7.16
C PRO A 84 -3.41 1.15 -8.17
N GLY A 85 -2.56 0.24 -7.71
CA GLY A 85 -1.54 -0.39 -8.54
C GLY A 85 -0.39 -0.93 -7.70
N ALA A 86 0.53 -1.66 -8.35
CA ALA A 86 1.70 -2.23 -7.70
C ALA A 86 2.45 -1.19 -6.85
N GLY A 87 2.83 -1.58 -5.64
CA GLY A 87 3.45 -0.67 -4.67
C GLY A 87 2.46 0.11 -3.80
N GLY A 88 1.14 -0.02 -4.03
CA GLY A 88 0.09 0.64 -3.24
C GLY A 88 0.11 0.35 -1.73
N THR A 89 0.82 -0.68 -1.29
CA THR A 89 1.07 -0.98 0.13
C THR A 89 2.39 -0.37 0.62
N ILE A 90 3.49 -0.62 -0.10
CA ILE A 90 4.85 -0.24 0.32
C ILE A 90 5.07 1.27 0.25
N GLY A 91 4.56 1.93 -0.80
CA GLY A 91 4.72 3.38 -0.98
C GLY A 91 4.16 4.18 0.19
N PRO A 92 2.87 4.02 0.55
CA PRO A 92 2.30 4.68 1.73
C PRO A 92 2.96 4.28 3.04
N ALA A 93 3.42 3.03 3.18
CA ALA A 93 4.14 2.60 4.38
C ALA A 93 5.46 3.36 4.57
N LEU A 94 6.25 3.51 3.50
CA LEU A 94 7.51 4.26 3.53
C LEU A 94 7.27 5.75 3.79
N ALA A 95 6.34 6.37 3.05
CA ALA A 95 6.04 7.78 3.22
C ALA A 95 5.48 8.11 4.61
N GLY A 96 4.53 7.30 5.09
CA GLY A 96 3.96 7.46 6.43
C GLY A 96 4.97 7.20 7.55
N GLY A 97 5.84 6.19 7.38
CA GLY A 97 6.92 5.91 8.33
C GLY A 97 7.93 7.07 8.42
N PHE A 98 8.27 7.67 7.27
CA PHE A 98 9.11 8.87 7.24
C PHE A 98 8.45 10.06 7.94
N ALA A 99 7.17 10.34 7.64
CA ALA A 99 6.41 11.42 8.29
C ALA A 99 6.31 11.22 9.82
N ALA A 100 6.12 9.99 10.28
CA ALA A 100 6.12 9.66 11.70
C ALA A 100 7.45 9.99 12.37
N ALA A 101 8.58 9.63 11.74
CA ALA A 101 9.90 9.89 12.27
C ALA A 101 10.20 11.39 12.37
N GLU A 102 9.91 12.16 11.32
CA GLU A 102 10.06 13.62 11.30
C GLU A 102 9.20 14.29 12.39
N SER A 103 7.93 13.89 12.50
CA SER A 103 7.02 14.45 13.51
C SER A 103 7.46 14.11 14.94
N ALA A 104 7.91 12.87 15.18
CA ALA A 104 8.40 12.45 16.49
C ALA A 104 9.69 13.18 16.88
N ALA A 105 10.57 13.46 15.91
CA ALA A 105 11.79 14.22 16.15
C ALA A 105 11.48 15.69 16.50
N ALA A 106 10.57 16.34 15.76
CA ALA A 106 10.17 17.73 16.02
C ALA A 106 9.51 17.89 17.40
N ALA A 107 8.60 16.98 17.78
CA ALA A 107 7.91 17.03 19.07
C ALA A 107 8.88 16.91 20.26
N LYS A 108 9.98 16.14 20.12
CA LYS A 108 11.02 16.07 21.17
C LYS A 108 11.73 17.40 21.36
N VAL A 109 12.02 18.12 20.27
CA VAL A 109 12.67 19.44 20.32
C VAL A 109 11.79 20.45 21.04
N GLU A 110 10.49 20.47 20.74
CA GLU A 110 9.52 21.35 21.42
C GLU A 110 9.43 21.04 22.92
N SER A 111 9.30 19.76 23.29
CA SER A 111 9.24 19.37 24.70
C SER A 111 10.51 19.72 25.50
N ALA A 112 11.68 19.65 24.85
CA ALA A 112 12.95 20.02 25.48
C ALA A 112 13.08 21.55 25.63
N ALA A 113 12.54 22.33 24.69
CA ALA A 113 12.52 23.78 24.75
C ALA A 113 11.55 24.30 25.83
N GLU A 114 10.37 23.68 25.99
CA GLU A 114 9.43 23.99 27.07
C GLU A 114 10.00 23.64 28.45
N ALA A 115 10.71 22.52 28.59
CA ALA A 115 11.32 22.13 29.85
C ALA A 115 12.54 23.00 30.26
N ALA A 116 13.08 23.79 29.34
CA ALA A 116 14.21 24.69 29.57
C ALA A 116 13.81 26.15 29.88
N GLN A 117 12.52 26.45 29.86
CA GLN A 117 11.93 27.74 30.27
C GLN A 117 11.48 27.70 31.73
#